data_AF-R7ZLZ8-F1
#
_entry.id   AF-R7ZLZ8-F1
#
_cell.length_a   1.000
_cell.length_b   1.000
_cell.length_c   1.000
_cell.angle_alpha   90.00
_cell.angle_beta   90.00
_cell.angle_gamma   90.00
#
_symmetry.space_group_name_H-M   'P 1'
#
loop_
_entity.id
_entity.type
_entity.pdbx_description
1 polymer ?
#
loop_
_entity_poly.entity_id
_entity_poly.type
_entity_poly.pdbx_seq_one_letter_code
_entity_poly.pdbx_strand_id
1 'polypeptide(L)' 'MKTILKIVYSIPFDIFLASVLSMWLMPYGTFDYTELGFYISIANGVILALSTHYLLKRYQKDYMGKIK' A
#
# COMPACT_ATOMS: atom_id res chain seq x y z
N MET A 1 4.90 -3.21 21.88
CA MET A 1 4.51 -4.18 20.82
C MET A 1 3.20 -3.82 20.12
N LYS A 2 2.07 -3.65 20.82
CA LYS A 2 0.76 -3.37 20.20
C LYS A 2 0.70 -2.09 19.34
N THR A 3 1.39 -1.02 19.75
CA THR A 3 1.41 0.26 19.02
C THR A 3 2.17 0.17 17.70
N ILE A 4 3.30 -0.56 17.68
CA ILE A 4 4.12 -0.76 16.48
C ILE A 4 3.32 -1.57 15.45
N LEU A 5 2.66 -2.65 15.86
CA LEU A 5 1.75 -3.42 15.01
C LEU A 5 0.64 -2.53 14.43
N LYS A 6 0.06 -1.64 15.23
CA LYS A 6 -1.00 -0.74 14.76
C LYS A 6 -0.51 0.25 13.69
N ILE A 7 0.76 0.66 13.77
CA ILE A 7 1.40 1.54 12.78
C ILE A 7 1.77 0.74 11.53
N VAL A 8 2.33 -0.46 11.68
CA VAL A 8 2.69 -1.33 10.55
C VAL A 8 1.48 -1.73 9.72
N TYR A 9 0.32 -1.98 10.36
CA TYR A 9 -0.94 -2.25 9.65
C TYR A 9 -1.76 -1.00 9.33
N SER A 10 -1.14 0.18 9.40
CA SER A 10 -1.84 1.43 9.07
C SER A 10 -1.72 1.74 7.58
N ILE A 11 -2.81 2.27 7.02
CA ILE A 11 -2.87 2.71 5.62
C ILE A 11 -1.71 3.66 5.24
N PRO A 12 -1.31 4.64 6.07
CA PRO A 12 -0.17 5.50 5.75
C PRO A 12 1.15 4.74 5.61
N PHE A 13 1.34 3.70 6.44
CA PHE A 13 2.54 2.87 6.40
C PHE A 13 2.56 2.00 5.15
N ASP A 14 1.42 1.41 4.75
CA ASP A 14 1.31 0.62 3.52
C ASP A 14 1.57 1.47 2.27
N ILE A 15 1.06 2.71 2.24
CA ILE A 15 1.34 3.65 1.14
C ILE A 15 2.82 4.00 1.08
N PHE A 16 3.44 4.28 2.23
CA PHE A 16 4.87 4.55 2.30
C PHE A 16 5.68 3.34 1.81
N LEU A 17 5.35 2.14 2.28
CA LEU A 17 6.05 0.91 1.91
C LEU A 17 5.89 0.58 0.42
N ALA A 18 4.67 0.71 -0.13
CA ALA A 18 4.40 0.50 -1.55
C ALA A 18 5.17 1.51 -2.44
N SER A 19 5.29 2.76 -1.97
CA SER A 19 6.09 3.79 -2.63
C SER A 19 7.58 3.43 -2.60
N VAL A 20 8.11 3.05 -1.44
CA VAL A 20 9.53 2.64 -1.27
C VAL A 20 9.86 1.37 -2.08
N LEU A 21 8.97 0.39 -2.14
CA LEU A 21 9.16 -0.80 -2.97
C LEU A 21 9.15 -0.47 -4.47
N SER A 22 8.27 0.44 -4.88
CA SER A 22 8.23 0.93 -6.27
C SER A 22 9.50 1.71 -6.62
N MET A 23 10.06 2.46 -5.66
CA MET A 23 11.36 3.13 -5.78
C MET A 23 12.51 2.12 -5.98
N TRP A 24 12.44 0.97 -5.32
CA TRP A 24 13.46 -0.08 -5.41
C TRP A 24 13.43 -0.85 -6.74
N LEU A 25 12.29 -0.86 -7.43
CA LEU A 25 12.11 -1.52 -8.73
C LEU A 25 12.68 -0.72 -9.91
N MET A 26 13.12 0.53 -9.70
CA MET A 26 13.74 1.33 -10.76
C MET A 26 15.24 1.04 -10.88
N PRO A 27 15.77 0.95 -12.11
CA PRO A 27 17.20 0.77 -12.33
C PRO A 27 17.96 1.98 -11.77
N TYR A 28 18.98 1.72 -10.96
CA TYR A 28 19.95 2.69 -10.40
C TYR A 28 19.45 3.67 -9.33
N GLY A 29 18.22 3.54 -8.82
CA GLY A 29 17.75 4.35 -7.68
C GLY A 29 17.70 5.87 -7.94
N THR A 30 17.78 6.29 -9.19
CA THR A 30 17.69 7.69 -9.60
C THR A 30 16.23 8.05 -9.86
N PHE A 31 15.74 9.06 -9.13
CA PHE A 31 14.39 9.59 -9.31
C PHE A 31 14.44 10.84 -10.18
N ASP A 32 13.88 10.72 -11.38
CA ASP A 32 13.50 11.91 -12.14
C ASP A 32 12.08 12.31 -11.74
N TYR A 33 11.97 13.31 -10.87
CA TYR A 33 10.70 13.89 -10.44
C TYR A 33 10.05 14.77 -11.51
N THR A 34 10.68 14.95 -12.66
CA THR A 34 10.08 15.59 -13.84
C THR A 34 9.37 14.59 -14.74
N GLU A 35 9.70 13.31 -14.60
CA GLU A 35 9.10 12.23 -15.39
C GLU A 35 7.71 11.87 -14.88
N LEU A 36 6.75 11.85 -15.81
CA LEU A 36 5.35 11.55 -15.50
C LEU A 36 5.19 10.11 -14.96
N GLY A 37 6.06 9.19 -15.40
CA GLY A 37 6.11 7.81 -14.92
C GLY A 37 6.32 7.70 -13.41
N PHE A 38 7.08 8.62 -12.80
CA PHE A 38 7.31 8.64 -11.36
C PHE A 38 6.01 8.84 -10.57
N TYR A 39 5.20 9.83 -10.95
CA TYR A 39 3.93 10.11 -10.30
C TYR A 39 2.89 9.00 -10.54
N ILE A 40 2.91 8.38 -11.72
CA ILE A 40 2.08 7.20 -12.02
C ILE A 40 2.42 6.05 -11.08
N SER A 41 3.71 5.78 -10.84
CA SER A 41 4.13 4.73 -9.90
C SER A 41 3.65 4.98 -8.47
N ILE A 42 3.73 6.23 -7.99
CA ILE A 42 3.20 6.61 -6.67
C ILE A 42 1.68 6.41 -6.63
N ALA A 43 0.95 6.92 -7.63
CA ALA A 43 -0.49 6.77 -7.69
C ALA A 43 -0.91 5.29 -7.72
N ASN A 44 -0.19 4.45 -8.45
CA ASN A 44 -0.44 3.02 -8.50
C ASN A 44 -0.24 2.34 -7.13
N GLY A 45 0.84 2.69 -6.42
CA GLY A 45 1.09 2.18 -5.06
C GLY A 45 -0.01 2.56 -4.07
N VAL A 46 -0.50 3.80 -4.15
CA VAL A 46 -1.62 4.28 -3.32
C VAL A 46 -2.91 3.52 -3.63
N ILE A 47 -3.25 3.37 -4.91
CA ILE A 47 -4.45 2.64 -5.35
C ILE A 47 -4.39 1.18 -4.89
N LEU A 48 -3.23 0.53 -5.03
CA LEU A 48 -3.03 -0.85 -4.62
C LEU A 48 -3.22 -1.02 -3.11
N ALA A 49 -2.65 -0.12 -2.30
CA ALA A 49 -2.81 -0.15 -0.84
C ALA A 49 -4.29 0.01 -0.43
N LEU A 50 -4.99 0.98 -1.00
CA LEU A 50 -6.42 1.21 -0.72
C LEU A 50 -7.29 0.03 -1.14
N SER A 51 -7.05 -0.52 -2.35
CA SER A 51 -7.79 -1.67 -2.87
C SER A 51 -7.60 -2.91 -2.01
N THR A 52 -6.37 -3.16 -1.55
CA THR A 52 -6.05 -4.28 -0.67
C THR A 52 -6.75 -4.15 0.68
N HIS A 53 -6.73 -2.96 1.30
CA HIS A 53 -7.48 -2.69 2.53
C HIS A 53 -8.99 -2.90 2.36
N TYR A 54 -9.55 -2.40 1.26
CA TYR A 54 -10.98 -2.56 0.97
C TYR A 54 -11.36 -4.04 0.81
N LEU A 55 -10.58 -4.79 0.02
CA LEU A 55 -10.83 -6.21 -0.23
C LEU A 55 -10.65 -7.04 1.06
N LEU A 56 -9.62 -6.79 1.85
CA LEU A 56 -9.41 -7.47 3.13
C LEU A 56 -10.56 -7.20 4.11
N LYS A 57 -11.01 -5.96 4.22
CA LYS A 57 -12.13 -5.59 5.09
C LYS A 57 -13.44 -6.26 4.64
N ARG A 58 -13.68 -6.31 3.32
CA ARG A 58 -14.82 -7.01 2.74
C ARG A 58 -14.74 -8.52 3.02
N TYR A 59 -13.58 -9.12 2.78
CA TYR A 59 -13.33 -10.54 3.05
C TYR A 59 -13.56 -10.88 4.51
N GLN A 60 -13.04 -10.08 5.45
CA GLN A 60 -13.28 -10.27 6.89
C GLN A 60 -14.77 -10.19 7.24
N LYS A 61 -15.50 -9.23 6.67
CA LYS A 61 -16.95 -9.09 6.90
C LYS A 61 -17.72 -10.30 6.38
N ASP A 62 -17.42 -10.74 5.16
CA ASP A 62 -18.09 -11.89 4.53
C ASP A 62 -17.75 -13.20 5.26
N TYR A 63 -16.50 -13.36 5.72
CA TYR A 63 -16.07 -14.51 6.52
C TYR A 63 -16.75 -14.52 7.89
N MET A 64 -16.81 -13.39 8.61
CA MET A 64 -17.52 -13.29 9.88
C MET A 64 -19.03 -13.52 9.76
N GLY A 65 -19.64 -13.13 8.64
CA GLY A 65 -21.04 -13.38 8.35
C GLY A 65 -21.38 -14.86 8.12
N LYS A 66 -20.40 -15.69 7.76
CA LYS A 66 -20.55 -17.14 7.56
C LYS A 66 -20.31 -17.97 8.82
N ILE A 67 -19.73 -17.38 9.86
CA ILE A 67 -19.38 -18.08 11.12
C ILE A 67 -20.43 -17.83 12.21
N LYS A 68 -21.34 -16.87 12.01
CA LYS A 68 -22.57 -16.73 12.79
C LYS A 68 -23.65 -17.67 12.27
#